data_AF-A0A9P6XUJ1-F1
#
_entry.id   AF-A0A9P6XUJ1-F1
#
_cell.length_a   1.000
_cell.length_b   1.000
_cell.length_c   1.000
_cell.angle_alpha   90.00
_cell.angle_beta   90.00
_cell.angle_gamma   90.00
#
_symmetry.space_group_name_H-M   'P 1'
#
loop_
_entity.id
_entity.type
_entity.pdbx_description
1 polymer ?
#
loop_
_entity_poly.entity_id
_entity_poly.type
_entity_poly.pdbx_seq_one_letter_code
_entity_poly.pdbx_strand_id
1 'polypeptide(L)'
;MAASTSSVATQSVLRRFWDSPAGPKTIHFWAPAMKWALVFAGIGDLQRPADKLSITQNASLMLTGLIWSRYSMVIIPKNYTLFTVNLFVFATGAMQVGRIFNYRLSDEYKQKQESLKIEEKA
;
A
#
# COMPACT_ATOMS: atom_id res chain seq x y z
N MET A 1 -57.22 -8.11 18.36
CA MET A 1 -55.90 -7.46 18.41
C MET A 1 -55.07 -8.03 17.27
N ALA A 2 -54.94 -7.30 16.17
CA ALA A 2 -54.32 -7.78 14.95
C ALA A 2 -52.80 -7.69 15.04
N ALA A 3 -52.12 -8.76 14.62
CA ALA A 3 -50.69 -8.96 14.69
C ALA A 3 -49.91 -7.90 13.90
N SER A 4 -48.97 -7.22 14.56
CA SER A 4 -47.90 -6.49 13.89
C SER A 4 -46.78 -7.47 13.58
N THR A 5 -46.99 -8.33 12.58
CA THR A 5 -45.95 -9.18 12.02
C THR A 5 -45.01 -8.27 11.23
N SER A 6 -43.93 -7.82 11.87
CA SER A 6 -42.86 -7.05 11.26
C SER A 6 -42.37 -7.82 10.03
N SER A 7 -42.68 -7.33 8.83
CA SER A 7 -42.18 -7.90 7.60
C SER A 7 -40.66 -7.85 7.65
N VAL A 8 -40.01 -8.99 7.86
CA VAL A 8 -38.60 -9.19 7.54
C VAL A 8 -38.51 -9.15 6.01
N ALA A 9 -38.68 -7.95 5.45
CA ALA A 9 -38.41 -7.69 4.06
C ALA A 9 -36.93 -8.01 3.87
N THR A 10 -36.64 -8.95 2.97
CA THR A 10 -35.31 -9.24 2.48
C THR A 10 -34.75 -7.95 1.87
N GLN A 11 -34.22 -7.06 2.70
CA GLN A 11 -33.48 -5.88 2.27
C GLN A 11 -32.40 -6.38 1.32
N SER A 12 -32.40 -5.89 0.07
CA SER A 12 -31.38 -6.28 -0.90
C SER A 12 -30.01 -6.06 -0.29
N VAL A 13 -29.04 -6.93 -0.58
CA VAL A 13 -27.67 -6.83 -0.01
C VAL A 13 -27.09 -5.43 -0.25
N LEU A 14 -27.44 -4.82 -1.39
CA LEU A 14 -27.11 -3.44 -1.74
C LEU A 14 -27.71 -2.42 -0.77
N ARG A 15 -29.00 -2.56 -0.42
CA ARG A 15 -29.68 -1.65 0.52
C ARG A 15 -29.13 -1.78 1.93
N ARG A 16 -28.85 -3.02 2.37
CA ARG A 16 -28.21 -3.30 3.66
C ARG A 16 -26.78 -2.77 3.75
N PHE A 17 -26.02 -2.82 2.65
CA PHE A 17 -24.68 -2.22 2.58
C PHE A 17 -24.73 -0.69 2.58
N TRP A 18 -25.70 -0.09 1.88
CA TRP A 18 -25.88 1.35 1.77
C TRP A 18 -26.33 2.04 3.06
N ASP A 19 -27.18 1.36 3.84
CA ASP A 19 -27.72 1.86 5.11
C ASP A 19 -26.91 1.37 6.34
N SER A 20 -25.77 0.71 6.12
CA SER A 20 -24.85 0.29 7.18
C SER A 20 -24.27 1.50 7.93
N PRO A 21 -24.12 1.44 9.27
CA PRO A 21 -23.48 2.50 10.06
C PRO A 21 -22.01 2.75 9.68
N ALA A 22 -21.35 1.79 9.03
CA ALA A 22 -20.02 1.94 8.42
C ALA A 22 -20.06 1.77 6.88
N GLY A 23 -21.19 2.12 6.26
CA GLY A 23 -21.42 2.00 4.82
C GLY A 23 -20.79 3.13 4.00
N PRO A 24 -21.01 3.13 2.67
CA PRO A 24 -20.41 4.09 1.72
C PRO A 24 -20.73 5.56 1.99
N LYS A 25 -21.76 5.84 2.81
CA LYS A 25 -22.14 7.20 3.22
C LYS A 25 -21.21 7.78 4.29
N THR A 26 -20.37 6.97 4.93
CA THR A 26 -19.57 7.42 6.09
C THR A 26 -18.08 7.42 5.79
N ILE A 27 -17.35 8.28 6.50
CA ILE A 27 -15.89 8.38 6.40
C ILE A 27 -15.19 7.07 6.80
N HIS A 28 -15.82 6.24 7.64
CA HIS A 28 -15.27 4.98 8.10
C HIS A 28 -15.13 3.93 6.99
N PHE A 29 -15.87 4.07 5.89
CA PHE A 29 -15.68 3.25 4.70
C PHE A 29 -14.57 3.80 3.80
N TRP A 30 -14.61 5.10 3.52
CA TRP A 30 -13.67 5.76 2.60
C TRP A 30 -12.26 5.89 3.17
N ALA A 31 -12.07 6.12 4.48
CA ALA A 31 -10.74 6.27 5.06
C ALA A 31 -9.89 5.00 4.93
N PRO A 32 -10.41 3.78 5.22
CA PRO A 32 -9.73 2.54 4.89
C PRO A 32 -9.54 2.32 3.38
N ALA A 33 -10.51 2.70 2.54
CA ALA A 33 -10.38 2.59 1.10
C ALA A 33 -9.23 3.47 0.55
N MET A 34 -9.11 4.70 1.04
CA MET A 34 -8.04 5.63 0.64
C MET A 34 -6.65 5.17 1.06
N LYS A 35 -6.52 4.35 2.12
CA LYS A 35 -5.22 3.75 2.50
C LYS A 35 -4.64 2.87 1.39
N TRP A 36 -5.47 2.30 0.51
CA TRP A 36 -5.01 1.55 -0.67
C TRP A 36 -4.36 2.42 -1.74
N ALA A 37 -4.55 3.74 -1.71
CA ALA A 37 -3.87 4.65 -2.64
C ALA A 37 -2.34 4.53 -2.56
N LEU A 38 -1.79 4.28 -1.36
CA LEU A 38 -0.34 4.05 -1.19
C LEU A 38 0.14 2.79 -1.90
N VAL A 39 -0.66 1.73 -1.88
CA VAL A 39 -0.35 0.48 -2.58
C VAL A 39 -0.37 0.70 -4.09
N PHE A 40 -1.42 1.38 -4.60
CA PHE A 40 -1.50 1.69 -6.03
C PHE A 40 -0.37 2.61 -6.50
N ALA A 41 0.01 3.61 -5.71
CA ALA A 41 1.17 4.45 -6.00
C ALA A 41 2.47 3.62 -6.06
N GLY A 42 2.68 2.71 -5.09
CA GLY A 42 3.84 1.82 -5.05
C GLY A 42 3.91 0.84 -6.24
N ILE A 43 2.76 0.39 -6.74
CA ILE A 43 2.68 -0.41 -7.98
C ILE A 43 3.00 0.45 -9.20
N GLY A 44 2.45 1.67 -9.28
CA GLY A 44 2.74 2.61 -10.37
C GLY A 44 4.22 2.96 -10.48
N ASP A 45 4.91 3.10 -9.35
CA ASP A 45 6.35 3.36 -9.30
C ASP A 45 7.20 2.23 -9.89
N LEU A 46 6.66 1.01 -10.06
CA LEU A 46 7.36 -0.08 -10.76
C LEU A 46 7.61 0.22 -12.24
N GLN A 47 6.85 1.13 -12.85
CA GLN A 47 7.07 1.57 -14.23
C GLN A 47 8.19 2.60 -14.36
N ARG A 48 8.65 3.19 -13.25
CA ARG A 48 9.74 4.18 -13.27
C ARG A 48 11.11 3.50 -13.36
N PRO A 49 12.06 4.11 -14.09
CA PRO A 49 13.42 3.58 -14.17
C PRO A 49 14.09 3.61 -12.79
N ALA A 50 14.83 2.55 -12.46
CA ALA A 50 15.48 2.35 -11.16
C ALA A 50 16.46 3.47 -10.78
N ASP A 51 17.02 4.14 -11.80
CA ASP A 51 17.87 5.32 -11.72
C ASP A 51 17.24 6.55 -11.04
N LYS A 52 15.92 6.67 -11.12
CA LYS A 52 15.16 7.81 -10.57
C LYS A 52 14.50 7.47 -9.24
N LEU A 53 14.63 6.23 -8.76
CA LEU A 53 14.01 5.77 -7.52
C LEU A 53 14.95 6.00 -6.33
N SER A 54 14.44 6.69 -5.31
CA SER A 54 15.17 6.89 -4.05
C SER A 54 15.20 5.58 -3.25
N ILE A 55 16.40 5.04 -3.00
CA ILE A 55 16.56 3.82 -2.21
C ILE A 55 16.16 4.04 -0.75
N THR A 56 16.44 5.22 -0.19
CA THR A 56 16.19 5.51 1.23
C THR A 56 14.69 5.62 1.49
N GLN A 57 13.94 6.20 0.55
CA GLN A 57 12.48 6.27 0.61
C GLN A 57 11.84 4.89 0.44
N ASN A 58 12.30 4.08 -0.50
CA ASN A 58 11.74 2.74 -0.69
C ASN A 58 12.09 1.78 0.45
N ALA A 59 13.31 1.90 0.99
CA ALA A 59 13.72 1.13 2.16
C ALA A 59 12.91 1.54 3.40
N SER A 60 12.65 2.84 3.61
CA SER A 60 11.83 3.28 4.75
C SER A 60 10.38 2.80 4.62
N LEU A 61 9.79 2.87 3.42
CA LEU A 61 8.45 2.33 3.15
C LEU A 61 8.37 0.81 3.36
N MET A 62 9.41 0.07 2.94
CA MET A 62 9.51 -1.37 3.20
C MET A 62 9.56 -1.65 4.70
N LEU A 63 10.48 -1.02 5.44
CA LEU A 63 10.65 -1.25 6.88
C LEU A 63 9.40 -0.90 7.67
N THR A 64 8.78 0.24 7.35
CA THR A 64 7.52 0.65 8.00
C THR A 64 6.40 -0.34 7.70
N GLY A 65 6.23 -0.77 6.44
CA GLY A 65 5.27 -1.80 6.07
C GLY A 65 5.45 -3.11 6.86
N LEU A 66 6.69 -3.54 7.08
CA LEU A 66 6.98 -4.75 7.85
C LEU A 66 6.59 -4.62 9.34
N ILE A 67 6.99 -3.52 9.97
CA ILE A 67 6.71 -3.25 11.39
C ILE A 67 5.19 -3.18 11.62
N TRP A 68 4.49 -2.43 10.78
CA TRP A 68 3.04 -2.25 10.89
C TRP A 68 2.27 -3.53 10.52
N SER A 69 2.80 -4.35 9.62
CA SER A 69 2.24 -5.68 9.34
C SER A 69 2.25 -6.55 10.59
N ARG A 70 3.37 -6.63 11.32
CA ARG A 70 3.41 -7.35 12.61
C ARG A 70 2.39 -6.72 13.57
N TYR A 71 2.47 -5.42 13.79
CA TYR A 71 1.66 -4.74 14.81
C TYR A 71 0.15 -4.96 14.60
N SER A 72 -0.33 -4.92 13.36
CA SER A 72 -1.74 -5.16 13.01
C SER A 72 -2.29 -6.54 13.42
N MET A 73 -1.43 -7.56 13.53
CA MET A 73 -1.79 -8.91 13.97
C MET A 73 -1.71 -9.11 15.49
N VAL A 74 -1.00 -8.22 16.22
CA VAL A 74 -0.93 -8.25 17.69
C VAL A 74 -2.17 -7.65 18.32
N ILE A 75 -2.73 -6.61 17.69
CA ILE A 75 -3.86 -5.86 18.24
C ILE A 75 -5.11 -6.76 18.30
N ILE A 76 -5.80 -6.72 19.43
CA ILE A 76 -7.07 -7.42 19.67
C ILE A 76 -8.20 -6.38 19.75
N PRO A 77 -9.28 -6.52 18.96
CA PRO A 77 -9.51 -7.53 17.92
C PRO A 77 -8.63 -7.30 16.66
N LYS A 78 -8.30 -8.38 15.95
CA LYS A 78 -7.40 -8.36 14.78
C LYS A 78 -7.97 -7.55 13.63
N ASN A 79 -7.18 -6.62 13.09
CA ASN A 79 -7.57 -5.79 11.94
C ASN A 79 -6.88 -6.26 10.66
N TYR A 80 -7.56 -7.11 9.90
CA TYR A 80 -7.04 -7.66 8.65
C TYR A 80 -6.85 -6.60 7.56
N THR A 81 -7.69 -5.56 7.49
CA THR A 81 -7.54 -4.50 6.49
C THR A 81 -6.23 -3.72 6.68
N LEU A 82 -5.89 -3.38 7.93
CA LEU A 82 -4.61 -2.75 8.25
C LEU A 82 -3.43 -3.68 7.94
N PHE A 83 -3.57 -4.97 8.22
CA PHE A 83 -2.53 -5.95 7.88
C PHE A 83 -2.27 -5.99 6.37
N THR A 84 -3.33 -6.17 5.57
CA THR A 84 -3.22 -6.33 4.13
C THR A 84 -2.57 -5.13 3.47
N VAL A 85 -2.98 -3.90 3.81
CA VAL A 85 -2.39 -2.69 3.23
C VAL A 85 -0.89 -2.60 3.56
N ASN A 86 -0.48 -2.80 4.81
CA ASN A 86 0.93 -2.73 5.20
C ASN A 86 1.78 -3.84 4.59
N LEU A 87 1.21 -5.03 4.40
CA LEU A 87 1.87 -6.14 3.71
C LEU A 87 2.13 -5.79 2.24
N PHE A 88 1.15 -5.20 1.55
CA PHE A 88 1.33 -4.76 0.17
C PHE A 88 2.35 -3.64 0.06
N VAL A 89 2.34 -2.65 0.97
CA VAL A 89 3.36 -1.60 1.02
C VAL A 89 4.76 -2.20 1.19
N PHE A 90 4.92 -3.17 2.11
CA PHE A 90 6.17 -3.91 2.27
C PHE A 90 6.57 -4.63 0.98
N ALA A 91 5.65 -5.38 0.34
CA ALA A 91 5.94 -6.12 -0.87
C ALA A 91 6.35 -5.22 -2.04
N THR A 92 5.63 -4.11 -2.26
CA THR A 92 6.00 -3.14 -3.31
C THR A 92 7.33 -2.47 -3.02
N GLY A 93 7.60 -2.10 -1.76
CA GLY A 93 8.89 -1.52 -1.35
C GLY A 93 10.05 -2.52 -1.52
N ALA A 94 9.86 -3.77 -1.13
CA ALA A 94 10.86 -4.83 -1.30
C ALA A 94 11.19 -5.10 -2.76
N MET A 95 10.19 -5.13 -3.65
CA MET A 95 10.40 -5.24 -5.09
C MET A 95 11.20 -4.05 -5.64
N GLN A 96 10.87 -2.82 -5.24
CA GLN A 96 11.60 -1.63 -5.68
C GLN A 96 13.05 -1.62 -5.17
N VAL A 97 13.28 -1.92 -3.89
CA VAL A 97 14.63 -2.03 -3.32
C VAL A 97 15.45 -3.11 -4.03
N GLY A 98 14.87 -4.28 -4.29
CA GLY A 98 15.52 -5.35 -5.04
C GLY A 98 15.92 -4.93 -6.46
N ARG A 99 15.03 -4.22 -7.18
CA ARG A 99 15.34 -3.68 -8.51
C ARG A 99 16.45 -2.63 -8.48
N ILE A 100 16.44 -1.72 -7.50
CA ILE A 100 17.50 -0.71 -7.33
C ILE A 100 18.84 -1.40 -7.01
N PHE A 101 18.82 -2.43 -6.18
CA PHE A 101 20.03 -3.18 -5.82
C PHE A 101 20.65 -3.88 -7.03
N ASN A 102 19.83 -4.56 -7.83
CA ASN A 102 20.26 -5.18 -9.09
C ASN A 102 20.80 -4.13 -10.08
N TYR A 103 20.16 -2.96 -10.17
CA TYR A 103 20.63 -1.87 -11.01
C TYR A 103 21.99 -1.30 -10.54
N ARG A 104 22.21 -1.16 -9.23
CA ARG A 104 23.51 -0.71 -8.68
C ARG A 104 24.66 -1.70 -8.92
N LEU A 105 24.35 -2.98 -9.07
CA LEU A 105 25.33 -4.01 -9.42
C LEU A 105 25.65 -4.03 -10.92
N SER A 106 24.78 -3.47 -11.76
CA SER A 106 24.98 -3.41 -13.21
C SER A 106 26.15 -2.51 -13.59
N ASP A 107 26.83 -2.86 -14.69
CA ASP A 107 27.96 -2.08 -15.19
C ASP A 107 27.53 -0.72 -15.76
N GLU A 108 26.27 -0.59 -16.17
CA GLU A 108 25.64 0.67 -16.60
C GLU A 108 25.69 1.74 -15.48
N TYR A 109 25.39 1.34 -14.24
CA TYR A 109 25.51 2.23 -13.08
C TYR A 109 26.97 2.65 -12.82
N LYS A 110 27.93 1.72 -12.97
CA LYS A 110 29.35 2.01 -12.76
C LYS A 110 29.89 2.99 -13.81
N GLN A 111 29.55 2.79 -15.08
CA GLN A 111 29.93 3.69 -16.18
C GLN A 111 29.36 5.11 -15.97
N LYS A 112 28.09 5.20 -15.58
CA LYS A 112 27.44 6.49 -15.26
C LYS A 112 28.11 7.22 -14.10
N GLN A 113 28.56 6.49 -13.07
CA GLN A 113 29.30 7.08 -11.95
C GLN A 113 30.70 7.55 -12.39
N GLU A 114 31.34 6.82 -13.31
CA GLU A 114 32.65 7.20 -13.85
C GLU A 114 32.58 8.45 -14.72
N SER A 115 31.57 8.58 -15.60
CA SER A 115 31.35 9.79 -16.40
C SER A 115 31.09 11.03 -15.55
N LEU A 116 30.30 10.91 -14.47
CA LEU A 116 30.03 12.02 -13.55
C LEU A 116 31.30 12.49 -12.82
N LYS A 117 32.17 11.55 -12.43
CA LYS A 117 33.47 11.88 -11.82
C LYS A 117 34.42 12.57 -12.79
N ILE A 118 34.33 12.26 -14.08
CA ILE A 118 35.13 12.92 -15.13
C ILE A 118 34.63 14.36 -15.32
N GLU A 119 33.31 14.57 -15.37
CA GLU A 119 32.69 15.90 -15.50
C GLU A 119 32.98 16.80 -14.29
N GLU A 120 32.93 16.27 -13.05
CA GLU A 120 33.28 17.04 -11.84
C GLU A 120 34.76 17.47 -11.82
N LYS A 121 35.63 16.74 -12.52
CA LYS A 121 37.07 17.00 -12.58
C LYS A 121 37.50 17.86 -13.78
N ALA A 122 36.60 18.09 -14.75
CA ALA A 122 36.84 18.91 -15.94
C ALA A 122 36.51 20.37 -15.66
#